data_AF-A0A504YCG0-F1
#
_entry.id   AF-A0A504YCG0-F1
#
_cell.length_a   1.000
_cell.length_b   1.000
_cell.length_c   1.000
_cell.angle_alpha   90.00
_cell.angle_beta   90.00
_cell.angle_gamma   90.00
#
_symmetry.space_group_name_H-M   'P 1'
#
loop_
_entity.id
_entity.type
_entity.pdbx_description
1 polymer ?
#
loop_
_entity_poly.entity_id
_entity_poly.type
_entity_poly.pdbx_seq_one_letter_code
_entity_poly.pdbx_strand_id
1 'polypeptide(L)'
;MHNSYLQADLCHAYQLLRGNGIPPESIITMKYDDVANQPGILDQMRNNTVLISNSQDVTADTFHRVLEGDWKPKESGFKVDESGSEDNLFILFTDHKAPNLIVFPSGQVSLFSLFTVAGANPTESGWVTFCLDKTIDTCLGDEFSYNWMTDTDKVPEVAKYLEKLDHLCEQGYDASVITQAIFTACE
;
A
#
# COMPACT_ATOMS: atom_id res chain seq x y z
N MET A 1 19.00 7.04 9.37
CA MET A 1 17.78 7.74 8.92
C MET A 1 16.63 6.81 9.30
N HIS A 2 15.70 7.26 10.16
CA HIS A 2 14.61 6.41 10.62
C HIS A 2 13.57 6.25 9.49
N ASN A 3 13.22 5.00 9.15
CA ASN A 3 12.27 4.65 8.07
C ASN A 3 10.81 4.75 8.55
N SER A 4 10.50 5.78 9.35
CA SER A 4 9.20 5.89 10.02
C SER A 4 8.04 6.20 9.07
N TYR A 5 8.33 6.97 8.00
CA TYR A 5 7.39 7.29 6.93
C TYR A 5 6.81 6.06 6.23
N LEU A 6 7.62 5.03 5.96
CA LEU A 6 7.14 3.80 5.31
C LEU A 6 6.02 3.13 6.11
N GLN A 7 6.15 3.13 7.43
CA GLN A 7 5.12 2.55 8.30
C GLN A 7 3.93 3.47 8.47
N ALA A 8 4.13 4.78 8.44
CA ALA A 8 3.05 5.76 8.40
C ALA A 8 2.19 5.61 7.13
N ASP A 9 2.82 5.39 5.97
CA ASP A 9 2.12 5.16 4.70
C ASP A 9 1.25 3.89 4.77
N LEU A 10 1.78 2.79 5.29
CA LEU A 10 1.00 1.55 5.50
C LEU A 10 -0.17 1.75 6.46
N CYS A 11 0.00 2.57 7.50
CA CYS A 11 -1.07 2.89 8.44
C CYS A 11 -2.17 3.74 7.80
N HIS A 12 -1.82 4.75 7.01
CA HIS A 12 -2.78 5.56 6.25
C HIS A 12 -3.54 4.69 5.24
N ALA A 13 -2.85 3.85 4.48
CA ALA A 13 -3.49 2.94 3.54
C ALA A 13 -4.48 1.99 4.23
N TYR A 14 -4.12 1.46 5.40
CA TYR A 14 -5.04 0.65 6.20
C TYR A 14 -6.30 1.45 6.58
N GLN A 15 -6.15 2.67 7.11
CA GLN A 15 -7.31 3.51 7.47
C GLN A 15 -8.18 3.81 6.26
N LEU A 16 -7.57 4.15 5.12
CA LEU A 16 -8.26 4.43 3.87
C LEU A 16 -9.11 3.24 3.42
N LEU A 17 -8.53 2.03 3.41
CA LEU A 17 -9.25 0.80 3.04
C LEU A 17 -10.41 0.52 4.01
N ARG A 18 -10.18 0.67 5.32
CA ARG A 18 -11.25 0.47 6.33
C ARG A 18 -12.35 1.51 6.21
N GLY A 19 -12.01 2.78 5.96
CA GLY A 19 -12.96 3.87 5.74
C GLY A 19 -13.84 3.65 4.51
N ASN A 20 -13.30 2.96 3.50
CA ASN A 20 -14.02 2.58 2.29
C ASN A 20 -14.77 1.23 2.39
N GLY A 21 -14.82 0.63 3.59
CA GLY A 21 -15.63 -0.56 3.86
C GLY A 21 -14.94 -1.90 3.56
N ILE A 22 -13.64 -1.90 3.26
CA ILE A 22 -12.89 -3.15 3.14
C ILE A 22 -12.79 -3.79 4.54
N PRO A 23 -13.18 -5.06 4.70
CA PRO A 23 -13.21 -5.68 6.01
C PRO A 23 -11.78 -6.07 6.47
N PRO A 24 -11.52 -6.11 7.80
CA PRO A 24 -10.19 -6.36 8.34
C PRO A 24 -9.63 -7.74 7.95
N GLU A 25 -10.49 -8.73 7.80
CA GLU A 25 -10.15 -10.08 7.35
C GLU A 25 -9.50 -10.09 5.97
N SER A 26 -9.91 -9.18 5.07
CA SER A 26 -9.38 -9.03 3.71
C SER A 26 -8.13 -8.15 3.61
N ILE A 27 -7.58 -7.68 4.74
CA ILE A 27 -6.39 -6.84 4.77
C ILE A 27 -5.28 -7.55 5.53
N ILE A 28 -4.16 -7.76 4.84
CA ILE A 28 -2.93 -8.34 5.38
C ILE A 28 -1.88 -7.23 5.41
N THR A 29 -1.34 -6.90 6.58
CA THR A 29 -0.31 -5.87 6.71
C THR A 29 0.99 -6.44 7.26
N MET A 30 2.07 -6.30 6.49
CA MET A 30 3.43 -6.65 6.88
C MET A 30 4.20 -5.38 7.20
N LYS A 31 4.58 -5.15 8.46
CA LYS A 31 5.41 -4.00 8.87
C LYS A 31 6.38 -4.38 9.98
N TYR A 32 7.57 -3.77 9.99
CA TYR A 32 8.62 -4.11 10.96
C TYR A 32 8.32 -3.60 12.39
N ASP A 33 7.40 -2.64 12.56
CA ASP A 33 6.89 -2.12 13.85
C ASP A 33 7.96 -1.59 14.84
N ASP A 34 9.12 -1.17 14.34
CA ASP A 34 10.20 -0.54 15.12
C ASP A 34 10.01 0.97 15.33
N VAL A 35 9.02 1.55 14.65
CA VAL A 35 8.68 2.97 14.72
C VAL A 35 8.00 3.30 16.05
N ALA A 36 7.37 2.31 16.69
CA ALA A 36 6.69 2.33 17.99
C ALA A 36 7.50 2.87 19.20
N ASN A 37 8.81 3.10 19.05
CA ASN A 37 9.68 3.62 20.11
C ASN A 37 9.77 5.16 20.20
N GLN A 38 9.00 5.91 19.39
CA GLN A 38 8.88 7.37 19.50
C GLN A 38 7.52 7.78 20.11
N PRO A 39 7.47 8.23 21.38
CA PRO A 39 6.21 8.58 22.04
C PRO A 39 5.57 9.86 21.43
N GLY A 40 4.27 9.79 21.11
CA GLY A 40 3.44 10.95 20.76
C GLY A 40 2.72 10.91 19.40
N ILE A 41 3.33 10.35 18.35
CA ILE A 41 2.77 10.39 16.97
C ILE A 41 2.11 9.07 16.56
N LEU A 42 2.45 7.96 17.22
CA LEU A 42 2.15 6.61 16.74
C LEU A 42 1.08 5.86 17.52
N ASP A 43 0.56 6.43 18.61
CA ASP A 43 -0.51 5.77 19.38
C ASP A 43 -1.82 5.65 18.59
N GLN A 44 -2.06 6.55 17.62
CA GLN A 44 -3.16 6.40 16.67
C GLN A 44 -2.87 5.35 15.59
N MET A 45 -1.61 5.15 15.20
CA MET A 45 -1.19 4.15 14.20
C MET A 45 -1.12 2.72 14.77
N ARG A 46 -0.95 2.57 16.10
CA ARG A 46 -0.86 1.27 16.79
C ARG A 46 -2.17 0.47 16.83
N ASN A 47 -3.31 1.14 16.98
CA ASN A 47 -4.54 0.46 17.41
C ASN A 47 -5.32 -0.24 16.31
N ASN A 48 -4.96 -0.04 15.04
CA ASN A 48 -5.85 -0.40 13.94
C ASN A 48 -5.30 -1.47 12.97
N THR A 49 -4.02 -1.83 13.00
CA THR A 49 -3.46 -2.72 11.95
C THR A 49 -3.43 -4.19 12.36
N VAL A 50 -3.93 -5.08 11.49
CA VAL A 50 -3.69 -6.51 11.61
C VAL A 50 -2.25 -6.78 11.16
N LEU A 51 -1.40 -7.03 12.14
CA LEU A 51 0.05 -7.17 12.02
C LEU A 51 0.47 -8.60 11.67
N ILE A 52 1.45 -8.73 10.78
CA ILE A 52 2.52 -9.71 10.99
C ILE A 52 3.29 -9.25 12.25
N SER A 53 3.02 -9.91 13.38
CA SER A 53 3.28 -9.44 14.74
C SER A 53 4.74 -9.50 15.21
N ASN A 54 5.67 -9.88 14.34
CA ASN A 54 7.08 -9.98 14.68
C ASN A 54 7.91 -9.42 13.53
N SER A 55 8.73 -8.41 13.83
CA SER A 55 9.62 -7.72 12.89
C SER A 55 10.52 -8.69 12.12
N GLN A 56 10.88 -9.82 12.73
CA GLN A 56 11.71 -10.85 12.10
C GLN A 56 10.99 -11.61 10.98
N ASP A 57 9.65 -11.59 10.97
CA ASP A 57 8.83 -12.31 9.99
C ASP A 57 8.45 -11.43 8.79
N VAL A 58 8.91 -10.16 8.74
CA VAL A 58 8.77 -9.29 7.56
C VAL A 58 9.89 -9.60 6.57
N THR A 59 9.71 -10.70 5.83
CA THR A 59 10.69 -11.21 4.86
C THR A 59 10.06 -11.45 3.49
N ALA A 60 10.91 -11.57 2.47
CA ALA A 60 10.47 -11.94 1.12
C ALA A 60 9.79 -13.32 1.08
N ASP A 61 10.26 -14.30 1.87
CA ASP A 61 9.66 -15.65 1.95
C ASP A 61 8.27 -15.58 2.57
N THR A 62 8.11 -14.82 3.67
CA THR A 62 6.80 -14.61 4.28
C THR A 62 5.84 -13.94 3.31
N PHE A 63 6.29 -12.90 2.59
CA PHE A 63 5.46 -12.21 1.59
C PHE A 63 5.00 -13.16 0.48
N HIS A 64 5.91 -13.99 -0.03
CA HIS A 64 5.56 -15.00 -1.04
C HIS A 64 4.54 -16.00 -0.53
N ARG A 65 4.74 -16.55 0.68
CA ARG A 65 3.80 -17.50 1.29
C ARG A 65 2.42 -16.90 1.54
N VAL A 66 2.38 -15.63 1.91
CA VAL A 66 1.12 -14.88 2.06
C VAL A 66 0.38 -14.83 0.72
N LEU A 67 1.05 -14.47 -0.37
CA LEU A 67 0.44 -14.40 -1.70
C LEU A 67 0.05 -15.78 -2.27
N GLU A 68 0.79 -16.84 -1.92
CA GLU A 68 0.44 -18.21 -2.33
C GLU A 68 -0.72 -18.82 -1.54
N GLY A 69 -1.19 -18.15 -0.48
CA GLY A 69 -2.20 -18.71 0.42
C GLY A 69 -1.70 -19.93 1.21
N ASP A 70 -0.39 -20.02 1.49
CA ASP A 70 0.18 -21.13 2.26
C ASP A 70 -0.45 -21.16 3.66
N TRP A 71 -1.16 -22.23 3.97
CA TRP A 71 -1.88 -22.37 5.23
C TRP A 71 -0.94 -22.59 6.43
N LYS A 72 0.32 -22.99 6.22
CA LYS A 72 1.29 -23.17 7.31
C LYS A 72 1.56 -21.87 8.07
N PRO A 73 1.78 -20.72 7.42
CA PRO A 73 1.76 -19.42 8.08
C PRO A 73 0.53 -19.17 8.97
N LYS A 74 -0.67 -19.67 8.60
CA LYS A 74 -1.88 -19.53 9.44
C LYS A 74 -1.77 -20.26 10.77
N GLU A 75 -1.12 -21.43 10.80
CA GLU A 75 -0.87 -22.15 12.06
C GLU A 75 0.00 -21.33 13.02
N SER A 76 0.87 -20.46 12.49
CA SER A 76 1.69 -19.50 13.24
C SER A 76 0.95 -18.21 13.60
N GLY A 77 -0.34 -18.09 13.25
CA GLY A 77 -1.16 -16.91 13.51
C GLY A 77 -1.11 -15.83 12.41
N PHE A 78 -0.48 -16.09 11.27
CA PHE A 78 -0.46 -15.16 10.14
C PHE A 78 -1.73 -15.26 9.28
N LYS A 79 -2.19 -14.13 8.76
CA LYS A 79 -3.14 -14.14 7.64
C LYS A 79 -2.39 -14.38 6.35
N VAL A 80 -3.01 -15.12 5.43
CA VAL A 80 -2.54 -15.29 4.06
C VAL A 80 -3.69 -15.00 3.11
N ASP A 81 -3.36 -14.84 1.83
CA ASP A 81 -4.35 -14.62 0.79
C ASP A 81 -5.27 -15.85 0.65
N GLU A 82 -6.57 -15.59 0.56
CA GLU A 82 -7.61 -16.59 0.33
C GLU A 82 -8.45 -16.26 -0.90
N SER A 83 -8.01 -15.28 -1.70
CA SER A 83 -8.69 -14.79 -2.89
C SER A 83 -8.88 -15.87 -3.94
N GLY A 84 -10.08 -15.92 -4.54
CA GLY A 84 -10.43 -16.77 -5.67
C GLY A 84 -10.20 -16.09 -7.03
N SER A 85 -10.61 -16.75 -8.11
CA SER A 85 -10.43 -16.24 -9.49
C SER A 85 -11.20 -14.96 -9.81
N GLU A 86 -12.23 -14.64 -9.02
CA GLU A 86 -13.10 -13.49 -9.22
C GLU A 86 -12.75 -12.31 -8.28
N ASP A 87 -11.78 -12.51 -7.39
CA ASP A 87 -11.39 -11.51 -6.42
C ASP A 87 -10.28 -10.61 -6.98
N ASN A 88 -10.31 -9.34 -6.57
CA ASN A 88 -9.29 -8.37 -6.94
C ASN A 88 -8.24 -8.27 -5.82
N LEU A 89 -6.97 -8.45 -6.18
CA LEU A 89 -5.85 -8.28 -5.25
C LEU A 89 -5.18 -6.91 -5.43
N PHE A 90 -5.17 -6.11 -4.37
CA PHE A 90 -4.42 -4.86 -4.31
C PHE A 90 -3.19 -5.04 -3.42
N ILE A 91 -1.99 -4.78 -3.97
CA ILE A 91 -0.73 -4.85 -3.25
C ILE A 91 -0.13 -3.44 -3.19
N LEU A 92 -0.02 -2.90 -1.98
CA LEU A 92 0.77 -1.70 -1.69
C LEU A 92 2.12 -2.13 -1.13
N PHE A 93 3.20 -1.68 -1.78
CA PHE A 93 4.56 -1.86 -1.30
C PHE A 93 5.26 -0.50 -1.17
N THR A 94 5.71 -0.18 0.04
CA THR A 94 6.46 1.04 0.35
C THR A 94 7.77 0.65 1.03
N ASP A 95 8.89 0.83 0.32
CA ASP A 95 10.24 0.69 0.82
C ASP A 95 11.24 1.38 -0.12
N HIS A 96 12.51 1.29 0.21
CA HIS A 96 13.64 1.59 -0.67
C HIS A 96 13.55 0.75 -1.95
N LYS A 97 13.82 1.40 -3.08
CA LYS A 97 13.80 0.74 -4.40
C LYS A 97 15.21 0.49 -4.92
N ALA A 98 15.35 -0.59 -5.68
CA ALA A 98 16.40 -0.80 -6.66
C ALA A 98 15.76 -1.24 -7.99
N PRO A 99 16.39 -1.00 -9.17
CA PRO A 99 15.81 -1.39 -10.45
C PRO A 99 15.41 -2.87 -10.48
N ASN A 100 14.15 -3.14 -10.86
CA ASN A 100 13.53 -4.47 -10.95
C ASN A 100 13.51 -5.29 -9.64
N LEU A 101 13.60 -4.64 -8.48
CA LEU A 101 13.66 -5.35 -7.20
C LEU A 101 12.78 -4.72 -6.12
N ILE A 102 12.00 -5.57 -5.46
CA ILE A 102 11.42 -5.28 -4.15
C ILE A 102 12.37 -5.83 -3.09
N VAL A 103 12.90 -4.93 -2.24
CA VAL A 103 13.82 -5.28 -1.15
C VAL A 103 13.03 -5.47 0.12
N PHE A 104 13.37 -6.49 0.90
CA PHE A 104 12.86 -6.69 2.26
C PHE A 104 14.02 -6.55 3.26
N PRO A 105 13.75 -6.37 4.57
CA PRO A 105 14.77 -6.48 5.61
C PRO A 105 15.61 -7.77 5.50
N SER A 106 15.01 -8.83 4.96
CA SER A 106 15.68 -10.05 4.50
C SER A 106 15.03 -10.59 3.21
N GLY A 107 15.84 -10.72 2.15
CA GLY A 107 15.44 -11.29 0.85
C GLY A 107 14.94 -10.28 -0.19
N GLN A 108 14.53 -10.78 -1.35
CA GLN A 108 14.05 -9.98 -2.49
C GLN A 108 13.00 -10.72 -3.32
N VAL A 109 12.08 -9.99 -3.98
CA VAL A 109 11.01 -10.56 -4.83
C VAL A 109 11.06 -9.97 -6.24
N SER A 110 10.84 -10.82 -7.25
CA SER A 110 10.70 -10.43 -8.66
C SER A 110 9.23 -10.40 -9.05
N LEU A 111 8.80 -9.33 -9.71
CA LEU A 111 7.42 -9.15 -10.15
C LEU A 111 7.30 -9.59 -11.62
N PHE A 112 6.52 -10.65 -11.88
CA PHE A 112 6.07 -11.01 -13.23
C PHE A 112 4.54 -11.00 -13.26
N SER A 113 3.96 -10.37 -14.30
CA SER A 113 2.50 -10.32 -14.54
C SER A 113 1.67 -9.52 -13.52
N LEU A 114 2.09 -8.29 -13.22
CA LEU A 114 1.33 -7.33 -12.41
C LEU A 114 1.20 -6.00 -13.15
N PHE A 115 0.03 -5.36 -13.08
CA PHE A 115 -0.05 -3.92 -13.35
C PHE A 115 0.58 -3.19 -12.16
N THR A 116 1.64 -2.43 -12.43
CA THR A 116 2.41 -1.76 -11.37
C THR A 116 2.43 -0.25 -11.60
N VAL A 117 2.18 0.50 -10.54
CA VAL A 117 2.40 1.95 -10.50
C VAL A 117 3.56 2.20 -9.55
N ALA A 118 4.59 2.89 -10.02
CA ALA A 118 5.76 3.21 -9.23
C ALA A 118 5.86 4.72 -9.03
N GLY A 119 6.06 5.16 -7.78
CA GLY A 119 6.28 6.58 -7.46
C GLY A 119 7.57 7.20 -7.99
N ALA A 120 8.40 6.45 -8.71
CA ALA A 120 9.64 6.90 -9.32
C ALA A 120 10.04 5.95 -10.47
N ASN A 121 10.64 6.50 -11.52
CA ASN A 121 11.30 5.75 -12.60
C ASN A 121 12.58 5.05 -12.11
N PRO A 122 13.16 4.12 -12.89
CA PRO A 122 14.32 3.31 -12.45
C PRO A 122 15.61 4.09 -12.17
N THR A 123 15.70 5.34 -12.60
CA THR A 123 16.90 6.19 -12.48
C THR A 123 16.72 7.36 -11.52
N GLU A 124 15.53 7.55 -10.97
CA GLU A 124 15.22 8.62 -10.02
C GLU A 124 14.92 8.05 -8.63
N SER A 125 15.17 8.86 -7.61
CA SER A 125 14.77 8.53 -6.24
C SER A 125 13.36 9.04 -5.98
N GLY A 126 12.60 8.30 -5.18
CA GLY A 126 11.37 8.82 -4.57
C GLY A 126 11.66 9.95 -3.58
N TRP A 127 10.65 10.74 -3.26
CA TRP A 127 10.76 11.86 -2.33
C TRP A 127 9.97 11.58 -1.07
N VAL A 128 10.53 12.00 0.07
CA VAL A 128 9.86 11.97 1.36
C VAL A 128 9.25 13.33 1.67
N THR A 129 8.10 13.35 2.35
CA THR A 129 7.36 14.54 2.75
C THR A 129 7.23 14.64 4.28
N PHE A 130 6.83 15.83 4.75
CA PHE A 130 6.66 16.15 6.18
C PHE A 130 7.93 15.98 7.04
N CYS A 131 9.09 16.33 6.50
CA CYS A 131 10.39 16.18 7.17
C CYS A 131 10.80 17.35 8.06
N LEU A 132 10.07 18.47 8.06
CA LEU A 132 10.49 19.73 8.67
C LEU A 132 9.77 20.04 9.99
N ASP A 133 9.25 19.02 10.67
CA ASP A 133 8.68 19.20 12.01
C ASP A 133 9.79 19.42 13.05
N LYS A 134 9.61 20.41 13.93
CA LYS A 134 10.63 20.78 14.94
C LYS A 134 10.73 19.80 16.11
N THR A 135 9.75 18.92 16.24
CA THR A 135 9.60 17.95 17.33
C THR A 135 9.80 16.51 16.87
N ILE A 136 9.75 16.27 15.55
CA ILE A 136 9.84 14.94 14.94
C ILE A 136 11.10 14.89 14.07
N ASP A 137 12.11 14.15 14.53
CA ASP A 137 13.40 14.01 13.84
C ASP A 137 13.34 12.92 12.73
N THR A 138 12.25 12.89 11.97
CA THR A 138 12.01 11.94 10.88
C THR A 138 10.89 12.45 9.96
N CYS A 139 10.89 12.02 8.70
CA CYS A 139 9.81 12.29 7.76
C CYS A 139 8.60 11.41 8.06
N LEU A 140 7.39 11.87 7.72
CA LEU A 140 6.14 11.16 8.07
C LEU A 140 5.36 10.60 6.88
N GLY A 141 5.87 10.74 5.64
CA GLY A 141 5.28 10.09 4.48
C GLY A 141 6.22 10.06 3.29
N ASP A 142 5.99 9.14 2.37
CA ASP A 142 6.49 9.22 1.00
C ASP A 142 5.55 10.12 0.17
N GLU A 143 6.11 10.97 -0.70
CA GLU A 143 5.34 11.96 -1.46
C GLU A 143 4.32 11.29 -2.38
N PHE A 144 4.72 10.26 -3.13
CA PHE A 144 3.82 9.52 -4.00
C PHE A 144 2.71 8.86 -3.18
N SER A 145 3.10 8.19 -2.09
CA SER A 145 2.19 7.49 -1.19
C SER A 145 1.14 8.43 -0.60
N TYR A 146 1.57 9.55 -0.03
CA TYR A 146 0.70 10.57 0.51
C TYR A 146 -0.26 11.13 -0.55
N ASN A 147 0.22 11.43 -1.76
CA ASN A 147 -0.59 12.03 -2.80
C ASN A 147 -1.72 11.10 -3.27
N TRP A 148 -1.44 9.83 -3.60
CA TRP A 148 -2.50 8.93 -4.08
C TRP A 148 -3.52 8.62 -2.99
N MET A 149 -3.09 8.46 -1.73
CA MET A 149 -3.99 8.20 -0.61
C MET A 149 -4.89 9.40 -0.33
N THR A 150 -4.31 10.61 -0.29
CA THR A 150 -5.07 11.84 -0.06
C THR A 150 -6.03 12.15 -1.21
N ASP A 151 -5.64 11.86 -2.45
CA ASP A 151 -6.53 12.02 -3.60
C ASP A 151 -7.69 11.02 -3.55
N THR A 152 -7.44 9.79 -3.10
CA THR A 152 -8.50 8.79 -2.88
C THR A 152 -9.45 9.22 -1.76
N ASP A 153 -8.93 9.80 -0.67
CA ASP A 153 -9.73 10.34 0.45
C ASP A 153 -10.67 11.48 0.00
N LYS A 154 -10.33 12.24 -1.05
CA LYS A 154 -11.16 13.34 -1.55
C LYS A 154 -12.43 12.86 -2.26
N VAL A 155 -12.36 11.72 -2.95
CA VAL A 155 -13.46 11.20 -3.77
C VAL A 155 -13.58 9.68 -3.64
N PRO A 156 -13.90 9.15 -2.44
CA PRO A 156 -13.95 7.71 -2.17
C PRO A 156 -14.95 6.97 -3.06
N GLU A 157 -15.98 7.67 -3.57
CA GLU A 157 -16.96 7.09 -4.48
C GLU A 157 -16.36 6.65 -5.81
N VAL A 158 -15.30 7.30 -6.31
CA VAL A 158 -14.65 6.94 -7.59
C VAL A 158 -14.17 5.49 -7.56
N ALA A 159 -13.69 5.02 -6.40
CA ALA A 159 -13.25 3.63 -6.23
C ALA A 159 -14.37 2.63 -6.58
N LYS A 160 -15.64 2.97 -6.31
CA LYS A 160 -16.81 2.13 -6.63
C LYS A 160 -17.13 2.08 -8.12
N TYR A 161 -16.58 3.00 -8.90
CA TYR A 161 -16.76 3.06 -10.35
C TYR A 161 -15.55 2.54 -11.13
N LEU A 162 -14.46 2.17 -10.45
CA LEU A 162 -13.24 1.67 -11.10
C LEU A 162 -13.50 0.47 -12.00
N GLU A 163 -14.32 -0.49 -11.57
CA GLU A 163 -14.69 -1.65 -12.42
C GLU A 163 -15.37 -1.23 -13.73
N LYS A 164 -16.23 -0.20 -13.67
CA LYS A 164 -16.88 0.33 -14.88
C LYS A 164 -15.89 1.07 -15.77
N LEU A 165 -14.97 1.82 -15.18
CA LEU A 165 -13.92 2.53 -15.91
C LEU A 165 -12.95 1.53 -16.57
N ASP A 166 -12.59 0.46 -15.87
CA ASP A 166 -11.73 -0.61 -16.38
C ASP A 166 -12.40 -1.34 -17.55
N HIS A 167 -13.70 -1.67 -17.43
CA HIS A 167 -14.45 -2.26 -18.54
C HIS A 167 -14.48 -1.37 -19.80
N LEU A 168 -14.53 -0.05 -19.64
CA LEU A 168 -14.41 0.88 -20.78
C LEU A 168 -13.00 0.84 -21.38
N CYS A 169 -11.96 0.77 -20.56
CA CYS A 169 -10.58 0.60 -21.04
C CYS A 169 -10.41 -0.72 -21.80
N GLU A 170 -10.95 -1.84 -21.30
CA GLU A 170 -10.93 -3.14 -21.98
C GLU A 170 -11.66 -3.11 -23.34
N GLN A 171 -12.70 -2.29 -23.46
CA GLN A 171 -13.41 -2.06 -24.73
C GLN A 171 -12.64 -1.17 -25.72
N GLY A 172 -11.46 -0.65 -25.33
CA GLY A 172 -10.58 0.15 -26.18
C GLY A 172 -10.85 1.66 -26.12
N TYR A 173 -11.62 2.14 -25.15
CA TYR A 173 -11.78 3.57 -24.94
C TYR A 173 -10.52 4.16 -24.30
N ASP A 174 -10.04 5.27 -24.86
CA ASP A 174 -8.87 5.98 -24.33
C ASP A 174 -9.21 6.66 -22.99
N ALA A 175 -8.32 6.53 -22.00
CA ALA A 175 -8.48 7.13 -20.68
C ALA A 175 -8.69 8.65 -20.76
N SER A 176 -8.06 9.35 -21.72
CA SER A 176 -8.24 10.78 -21.94
C SER A 176 -9.66 11.12 -22.40
N VAL A 177 -10.30 10.27 -23.21
CA VAL A 177 -11.68 10.44 -23.66
C VAL A 177 -12.65 10.23 -22.50
N ILE A 178 -12.43 9.18 -21.70
CA ILE A 178 -13.22 8.90 -20.49
C ILE A 178 -13.12 10.08 -19.52
N THR A 179 -11.91 10.56 -19.27
CA THR A 179 -11.64 11.68 -18.36
C THR A 179 -12.26 12.98 -18.87
N GLN A 180 -12.14 13.28 -20.16
CA GLN A 180 -12.76 14.46 -20.76
C GLN A 180 -14.30 14.40 -20.68
N ALA A 181 -14.90 13.22 -20.86
CA ALA A 181 -16.33 13.04 -20.72
C ALA A 181 -16.80 13.29 -19.28
N ILE A 182 -16.03 12.84 -18.28
CA ILE A 182 -16.28 13.15 -16.86
C ILE A 182 -16.18 14.66 -16.62
N PHE A 183 -15.11 15.32 -17.06
CA PHE A 183 -14.96 16.77 -16.90
C PHE A 183 -16.12 17.53 -17.54
N THR A 184 -16.53 17.15 -18.75
CA THR A 184 -17.65 17.77 -19.47
C THR A 184 -18.99 17.57 -18.73
N ALA A 185 -19.17 16.45 -18.02
CA ALA A 185 -20.40 16.20 -17.26
C ALA A 185 -20.43 16.94 -15.91
N CYS A 186 -19.27 17.36 -15.39
CA CYS A 186 -19.14 18.06 -14.11
C CYS A 186 -19.17 19.59 -14.23
N GLU A 187 -19.14 20.13 -15.45
CA GLU A 187 -19.32 21.55 -15.78
C GLU A 187 -20.77 21.90 -16.13
#